data_AF-A0A1H3W559-F1
#
_entry.id   AF-A0A1H3W559-F1
#
_cell.length_a   1.000
_cell.length_b   1.000
_cell.length_c   1.000
_cell.angle_alpha   90.00
_cell.angle_beta   90.00
_cell.angle_gamma   90.00
#
_symmetry.space_group_name_H-M   'P 1'
#
loop_
_entity.id
_entity.type
_entity.pdbx_description
1 polymer ?
#
loop_
_entity_poly.entity_id
_entity_poly.type
_entity_poly.pdbx_seq_one_letter_code
_entity_poly.pdbx_strand_id
1 'polypeptide(L)'
;MNILKSSILAVVLLVTTNTFSQTREITFDTYANVSASKASKYLLADNVALRDCPATQCQKLTTLPIGLKVRLLEKSDNIITVNGVSSRFYRVKVGPDSGWIWGGLIAQKTLVSKSDPTVLFVFGEKGVKHSADSDTLKHYQIRAVKHGKEIDRLTLSNRELNFENVINLGNKGLENIDDIIGLTERSGDSCDVTLDTLYVVWKNNTFKKTNVLAEVSDRFIDVVHTYMAEN
;
A
#
# COMPACT_ATOMS: atom_id res chain seq x y z
N MET A 1 -53.66 44.83 -32.15
CA MET A 1 -52.32 45.11 -31.59
C MET A 1 -51.96 43.89 -30.76
N ASN A 2 -51.05 43.06 -31.28
CA ASN A 2 -50.88 41.67 -30.87
C ASN A 2 -50.10 41.52 -29.56
N ILE A 3 -50.57 40.59 -28.74
CA ILE A 3 -49.95 40.08 -27.51
C ILE A 3 -48.80 39.15 -27.95
N LEU A 4 -47.57 39.38 -27.48
CA LEU A 4 -46.49 38.39 -27.60
C LEU A 4 -45.65 38.32 -26.32
N LYS A 5 -45.61 37.09 -25.80
CA LYS A 5 -44.87 36.59 -24.64
C LYS A 5 -43.36 36.58 -24.89
N SER A 6 -42.54 36.83 -23.87
CA SER A 6 -41.30 36.07 -23.59
C SER A 6 -40.72 36.56 -22.27
N SER A 7 -40.84 35.78 -21.19
CA SER A 7 -39.97 34.64 -20.84
C SER A 7 -38.66 35.11 -20.22
N ILE A 8 -38.63 35.00 -18.89
CA ILE A 8 -37.46 35.08 -18.02
C ILE A 8 -36.40 34.11 -18.54
N LEU A 9 -35.21 34.61 -18.88
CA LEU A 9 -34.05 33.76 -19.15
C LEU A 9 -32.90 34.15 -18.22
N ALA A 10 -33.00 33.68 -16.98
CA ALA A 10 -31.84 33.58 -16.10
C ALA A 10 -31.01 32.36 -16.56
N VAL A 11 -30.00 32.61 -17.41
CA VAL A 11 -28.99 31.59 -17.72
C VAL A 11 -28.05 31.50 -16.52
N VAL A 12 -28.43 30.68 -15.54
CA VAL A 12 -27.51 30.22 -14.50
C VAL A 12 -26.63 29.15 -15.14
N LEU A 13 -25.41 29.53 -15.49
CA LEU A 13 -24.37 28.61 -15.93
C LEU A 13 -23.96 27.76 -14.71
N LEU A 14 -24.63 26.64 -14.50
CA LEU A 14 -24.19 25.59 -13.58
C LEU A 14 -22.94 24.94 -14.16
N VAL A 15 -21.78 25.60 -13.94
CA VAL A 15 -20.49 24.92 -14.03
C VAL A 15 -20.47 23.95 -12.87
N THR A 16 -20.97 22.74 -13.11
CA THR A 16 -20.74 21.59 -12.25
C THR A 16 -19.25 21.28 -12.35
N THR A 17 -18.46 21.99 -11.53
CA THR A 17 -17.12 21.52 -11.23
C THR A 17 -17.33 20.19 -10.55
N ASN A 18 -17.05 19.10 -11.27
CA ASN A 18 -16.83 17.82 -10.64
C ASN A 18 -15.65 18.05 -9.71
N THR A 19 -15.94 18.30 -8.45
CA THR A 19 -14.97 18.29 -7.37
C THR A 19 -14.50 16.85 -7.28
N PHE A 20 -13.52 16.49 -8.10
CA PHE A 20 -12.76 15.28 -7.90
C PHE A 20 -12.14 15.43 -6.51
N SER A 21 -12.72 14.73 -5.54
CA SER A 21 -12.09 14.50 -4.24
C SER A 21 -10.66 14.05 -4.54
N GLN A 22 -9.68 14.83 -4.05
CA GLN A 22 -8.29 14.68 -4.43
C GLN A 22 -7.78 13.31 -3.97
N THR A 23 -7.88 12.31 -4.84
CA THR A 23 -7.33 10.98 -4.58
C THR A 23 -5.82 11.14 -4.62
N ARG A 24 -5.21 11.07 -3.44
CA ARG A 24 -3.77 11.31 -3.24
C ARG A 24 -2.94 10.37 -4.13
N GLU A 25 -2.03 10.94 -4.91
CA GLU A 25 -1.12 10.20 -5.79
C GLU A 25 -0.09 9.41 -4.96
N ILE A 26 0.17 8.16 -5.32
CA ILE A 26 1.37 7.45 -4.89
C ILE A 26 2.55 7.95 -5.74
N THR A 27 3.49 8.62 -5.09
CA THR A 27 4.71 9.14 -5.72
C THR A 27 5.96 8.55 -5.08
N PHE A 28 7.01 8.42 -5.89
CA PHE A 28 8.34 8.01 -5.44
C PHE A 28 9.38 9.02 -5.90
N ASP A 29 10.44 9.15 -5.12
CA ASP A 29 11.62 9.87 -5.55
C ASP A 29 12.34 9.13 -6.68
N THR A 30 13.00 9.88 -7.56
CA THR A 30 13.73 9.35 -8.72
C THR A 30 15.17 9.86 -8.71
N TYR A 31 16.06 9.20 -9.46
CA TYR A 31 17.46 9.62 -9.60
C TYR A 31 17.62 11.03 -10.17
N ALA A 32 16.62 11.57 -10.86
CA ALA A 32 16.63 12.96 -11.28
C ALA A 32 16.67 13.95 -10.11
N ASN A 33 16.12 13.56 -8.94
CA ASN A 33 15.84 14.48 -7.84
C ASN A 33 16.49 14.09 -6.50
N VAL A 34 16.96 12.85 -6.33
CA VAL A 34 17.54 12.37 -5.07
C VAL A 34 18.71 11.40 -5.27
N SER A 35 19.35 11.04 -4.15
CA SER A 35 20.42 10.04 -4.11
C SER A 35 19.96 8.63 -4.53
N ALA A 36 20.95 7.83 -4.91
CA ALA A 36 20.76 6.50 -5.44
C ALA A 36 19.97 5.53 -4.55
N SER A 37 20.20 5.61 -3.24
CA SER A 37 19.55 4.75 -2.24
C SER A 37 18.06 5.08 -2.09
N LYS A 38 17.68 6.36 -2.12
CA LYS A 38 16.29 6.80 -1.97
C LYS A 38 15.42 6.45 -3.18
N ALA A 39 16.01 6.47 -4.37
CA ALA A 39 15.34 6.12 -5.62
C ALA A 39 15.46 4.63 -6.00
N SER A 40 15.98 3.78 -5.10
CA SER A 40 15.94 2.32 -5.26
C SER A 40 14.74 1.76 -4.50
N LYS A 41 13.85 1.04 -5.19
CA LYS A 41 12.61 0.49 -4.61
C LYS A 41 12.45 -0.98 -4.96
N TYR A 42 11.57 -1.68 -4.26
CA TYR A 42 11.22 -3.08 -4.54
C TYR A 42 9.86 -3.17 -5.21
N LEU A 43 9.66 -4.16 -6.07
CA LEU A 43 8.36 -4.41 -6.68
C LEU A 43 7.38 -5.04 -5.68
N LEU A 44 6.15 -4.50 -5.65
CA LEU A 44 5.05 -4.94 -4.79
C LEU A 44 4.24 -6.07 -5.43
N ALA A 45 4.11 -6.07 -6.75
CA ALA A 45 3.30 -7.04 -7.47
C ALA A 45 4.16 -8.15 -8.08
N ASP A 46 3.53 -9.28 -8.35
CA ASP A 46 4.13 -10.35 -9.13
C ASP A 46 3.84 -10.16 -10.63
N ASN A 47 4.70 -10.72 -11.47
CA ASN A 47 4.63 -10.63 -12.93
C ASN A 47 4.47 -9.19 -13.47
N VAL A 48 5.24 -8.24 -12.95
CA VAL A 48 5.19 -6.82 -13.36
C VAL A 48 5.66 -6.66 -14.80
N ALA A 49 4.81 -6.14 -15.67
CA ALA A 49 5.17 -5.85 -17.06
C ALA A 49 6.13 -4.65 -17.12
N LEU A 50 7.35 -4.86 -17.64
CA LEU A 50 8.26 -3.79 -18.05
C LEU A 50 7.89 -3.39 -19.47
N ARG A 51 7.58 -2.11 -19.69
CA ARG A 51 7.05 -1.61 -20.97
C ARG A 51 8.01 -0.66 -21.68
N ASP A 52 7.87 -0.54 -22.98
CA ASP A 52 8.67 0.38 -23.81
C ASP A 52 8.23 1.85 -23.71
N CYS A 53 6.96 2.11 -23.39
CA CYS A 53 6.42 3.44 -23.11
C CYS A 53 5.57 3.51 -21.81
N PRO A 54 5.34 4.71 -21.24
CA PRO A 54 4.64 4.90 -19.96
C PRO A 54 3.12 4.78 -20.05
N ALA A 55 2.60 3.68 -20.60
CA ALA A 55 1.16 3.41 -20.65
C ALA A 55 0.84 1.91 -20.57
N THR A 56 -0.37 1.55 -20.16
CA THR A 56 -0.79 0.15 -19.95
C THR A 56 -0.94 -0.63 -21.26
N GLN A 57 -1.19 0.06 -22.38
CA GLN A 57 -1.30 -0.51 -23.72
C GLN A 57 0.04 -0.66 -24.46
N CYS A 58 1.13 -0.09 -23.91
CA CYS A 58 2.47 -0.15 -24.50
C CYS A 58 3.01 -1.59 -24.59
N GLN A 59 3.96 -1.86 -25.49
CA GLN A 59 4.52 -3.19 -25.65
C GLN A 59 5.17 -3.66 -24.34
N LYS A 60 4.86 -4.89 -23.94
CA LYS A 60 5.55 -5.54 -22.82
C LYS A 60 6.90 -6.07 -23.32
N LEU A 61 7.99 -5.48 -22.84
CA LEU A 61 9.36 -5.91 -23.13
C LEU A 61 9.67 -7.22 -22.41
N THR A 62 9.35 -7.29 -21.12
CA THR A 62 9.54 -8.49 -20.29
C THR A 62 8.62 -8.42 -19.05
N THR A 63 8.72 -9.44 -18.21
CA THR A 63 8.01 -9.56 -16.94
C THR A 63 9.03 -9.65 -15.79
N LEU A 64 8.82 -8.85 -14.75
CA LEU A 64 9.69 -8.77 -13.58
C LEU A 64 9.02 -9.43 -12.37
N PRO A 65 9.76 -10.23 -11.58
CA PRO A 65 9.21 -10.88 -10.39
C PRO A 65 9.00 -9.90 -9.23
N ILE A 66 8.10 -10.26 -8.32
CA ILE A 66 7.89 -9.55 -7.06
C ILE A 66 9.17 -9.47 -6.22
N GLY A 67 9.35 -8.39 -5.44
CA GLY A 67 10.51 -8.20 -4.58
C GLY A 67 11.82 -8.00 -5.34
N LEU A 68 11.78 -7.83 -6.66
CA LEU A 68 12.94 -7.37 -7.42
C LEU A 68 13.26 -5.92 -7.06
N LYS A 69 14.53 -5.64 -6.78
CA LYS A 69 15.02 -4.28 -6.55
C LYS A 69 15.21 -3.57 -7.89
N VAL A 70 14.62 -2.39 -8.04
CA VAL A 70 14.67 -1.57 -9.25
C VAL A 70 15.15 -0.16 -8.93
N ARG A 71 15.77 0.48 -9.92
CA ARG A 71 16.27 1.86 -9.83
C ARG A 71 15.33 2.80 -10.58
N LEU A 72 14.68 3.73 -9.90
CA LEU A 72 13.72 4.67 -10.51
C LEU A 72 14.47 5.85 -11.13
N LEU A 73 14.53 5.93 -12.45
CA LEU A 73 15.30 6.95 -13.18
C LEU A 73 14.54 8.27 -13.27
N GLU A 74 13.29 8.20 -13.73
CA GLU A 74 12.40 9.31 -13.99
C GLU A 74 10.94 8.84 -13.88
N LYS A 75 9.99 9.78 -13.89
CA LYS A 75 8.56 9.51 -13.86
C LYS A 75 7.84 10.24 -15.00
N SER A 76 6.77 9.66 -15.51
CA SER A 76 5.96 10.24 -16.58
C SER A 76 5.16 11.46 -16.12
N ASP A 77 4.76 12.30 -17.07
CA ASP A 77 3.93 13.49 -16.80
C ASP A 77 2.47 13.16 -16.49
N ASN A 78 1.97 12.05 -17.01
CA ASN A 78 0.58 11.66 -16.84
C ASN A 78 0.39 10.75 -15.61
N ILE A 79 -0.64 11.07 -14.82
CA ILE A 79 -1.14 10.22 -13.74
C ILE A 79 -2.14 9.24 -14.34
N ILE A 80 -2.02 7.96 -13.98
CA ILE A 80 -2.96 6.91 -14.36
C ILE A 80 -3.55 6.30 -13.09
N THR A 81 -4.87 6.12 -13.11
CA THR A 81 -5.61 5.50 -12.02
C THR A 81 -5.98 4.06 -12.39
N VAL A 82 -5.62 3.10 -11.55
CA VAL A 82 -5.99 1.70 -11.68
C VAL A 82 -6.54 1.22 -10.35
N ASN A 83 -7.75 0.63 -10.34
CA ASN A 83 -8.45 0.20 -9.12
C ASN A 83 -8.56 1.29 -8.04
N GLY A 84 -8.76 2.55 -8.45
CA GLY A 84 -8.84 3.71 -7.56
C GLY A 84 -7.50 4.21 -7.02
N VAL A 85 -6.39 3.54 -7.29
CA VAL A 85 -5.03 4.00 -6.95
C VAL A 85 -4.50 4.86 -8.08
N SER A 86 -4.06 6.08 -7.78
CA SER A 86 -3.49 7.01 -8.75
C SER A 86 -1.97 7.04 -8.64
N SER A 87 -1.26 6.81 -9.75
CA SER A 87 0.20 6.92 -9.81
C SER A 87 0.69 7.16 -11.24
N ARG A 88 1.93 7.64 -11.36
CA ARG A 88 2.64 7.80 -12.63
C ARG A 88 3.33 6.51 -13.05
N PHE A 89 3.74 6.43 -14.31
CA PHE A 89 4.73 5.45 -14.72
C PHE A 89 6.13 5.92 -14.32
N TYR A 90 6.97 4.98 -13.94
CA TYR A 90 8.37 5.22 -13.59
C TYR A 90 9.24 4.46 -14.57
N ARG A 91 10.21 5.16 -15.16
CA ARG A 91 11.24 4.49 -15.94
C ARG A 91 12.21 3.87 -14.96
N VAL A 92 12.47 2.58 -15.12
CA VAL A 92 13.33 1.81 -14.24
C VAL A 92 14.53 1.25 -14.98
N LYS A 93 15.61 1.03 -14.24
CA LYS A 93 16.77 0.24 -14.68
C LYS A 93 16.81 -1.06 -13.89
N VAL A 94 16.94 -2.17 -14.61
CA VAL A 94 17.05 -3.52 -14.05
C VAL A 94 18.19 -4.23 -14.79
N GLY A 95 19.35 -4.37 -14.15
CA GLY A 95 20.54 -4.88 -14.84
C GLY A 95 20.85 -4.08 -16.11
N PRO A 96 20.98 -4.70 -17.29
CA PRO A 96 21.17 -4.00 -18.56
C PRO A 96 19.88 -3.37 -19.12
N ASP A 97 18.70 -3.80 -18.67
CA ASP A 97 17.42 -3.42 -19.26
C ASP A 97 16.86 -2.14 -18.66
N SER A 98 16.07 -1.42 -19.45
CA SER A 98 15.30 -0.27 -19.01
C SER A 98 13.94 -0.23 -19.68
N GLY A 99 12.94 0.24 -18.95
CA GLY A 99 11.58 0.40 -19.43
C GLY A 99 10.71 1.03 -18.37
N TRP A 100 9.41 1.03 -18.56
CA TRP A 100 8.43 1.72 -17.72
C TRP A 100 7.57 0.73 -16.93
N ILE A 101 7.34 1.04 -15.66
CA ILE A 101 6.39 0.32 -14.79
C ILE A 101 5.41 1.31 -14.17
N TRP A 102 4.16 0.90 -13.99
CA TRP A 102 3.18 1.74 -13.30
C TRP A 102 3.47 1.77 -11.79
N GLY A 103 3.47 2.95 -11.18
CA GLY A 103 3.93 3.15 -9.81
C GLY A 103 3.13 2.42 -8.73
N GLY A 104 1.85 2.09 -8.97
CA GLY A 104 1.07 1.26 -8.05
C GLY A 104 1.55 -0.20 -7.95
N LEU A 105 2.53 -0.62 -8.76
CA LEU A 105 3.20 -1.92 -8.66
C LEU A 105 4.54 -1.85 -7.90
N ILE A 106 4.91 -0.68 -7.38
CA ILE A 106 6.14 -0.44 -6.60
C ILE A 106 5.76 -0.38 -5.11
N ALA A 107 6.58 -1.00 -4.25
CA ALA A 107 6.34 -1.00 -2.82
C ALA A 107 6.55 0.40 -2.22
N GLN A 108 5.58 0.86 -1.44
CA GLN A 108 5.67 2.10 -0.66
C GLN A 108 6.57 1.92 0.56
N LYS A 109 6.53 0.73 1.18
CA LYS A 109 7.47 0.33 2.23
C LYS A 109 8.03 -1.05 1.93
N THR A 110 9.29 -1.26 2.31
CA THR A 110 9.92 -2.58 2.32
C THR A 110 10.57 -2.79 3.67
N LEU A 111 10.34 -3.97 4.24
CA LEU A 111 10.94 -4.43 5.48
C LEU A 111 11.66 -5.75 5.20
N VAL A 112 12.67 -6.05 5.98
CA VAL A 112 13.32 -7.37 5.99
C VAL A 112 12.87 -8.07 7.26
N SER A 113 12.60 -9.37 7.17
CA SER A 113 12.36 -10.19 8.37
C SER A 113 13.61 -10.19 9.26
N LYS A 114 13.43 -10.04 10.57
CA LYS A 114 14.51 -10.09 11.55
C LYS A 114 14.90 -11.52 11.91
N SER A 115 13.98 -12.46 11.75
CA SER A 115 14.19 -13.89 11.99
C SER A 115 14.82 -14.60 10.78
N ASP A 116 14.41 -14.23 9.56
CA ASP A 116 14.93 -14.76 8.31
C ASP A 116 15.22 -13.64 7.29
N PRO A 117 16.47 -13.13 7.20
CA PRO A 117 16.83 -12.05 6.28
C PRO A 117 16.60 -12.35 4.78
N THR A 118 16.29 -13.60 4.41
CA THR A 118 15.93 -13.97 3.04
C THR A 118 14.47 -13.66 2.70
N VAL A 119 13.65 -13.33 3.71
CA VAL A 119 12.25 -12.91 3.55
C VAL A 119 12.15 -11.38 3.54
N LEU A 120 11.58 -10.85 2.47
CA LEU A 120 11.21 -9.44 2.33
C LEU A 120 9.71 -9.27 2.54
N PHE A 121 9.31 -8.24 3.26
CA PHE A 121 7.93 -7.78 3.32
C PHE A 121 7.78 -6.53 2.47
N VAL A 122 6.98 -6.58 1.41
CA VAL A 122 6.65 -5.44 0.56
C VAL A 122 5.22 -4.97 0.83
N PHE A 123 5.06 -3.67 1.08
CA PHE A 123 3.80 -3.06 1.49
C PHE A 123 3.40 -1.92 0.55
N GLY A 124 2.11 -1.81 0.29
CA GLY A 124 1.54 -0.66 -0.42
C GLY A 124 0.02 -0.75 -0.61
N GLU A 125 -0.54 0.26 -1.26
CA GLU A 125 -1.96 0.29 -1.62
C GLU A 125 -2.28 -0.79 -2.68
N LYS A 126 -3.47 -1.39 -2.55
CA LYS A 126 -4.04 -2.38 -3.47
C LYS A 126 -5.20 -1.79 -4.29
N GLY A 127 -5.94 -0.87 -3.69
CA GLY A 127 -7.13 -0.28 -4.29
C GLY A 127 -7.76 0.77 -3.39
N VAL A 128 -8.62 1.60 -3.96
CA VAL A 128 -9.42 2.58 -3.22
C VAL A 128 -10.88 2.35 -3.57
N LYS A 129 -11.75 2.30 -2.55
CA LYS A 129 -13.20 2.29 -2.73
C LYS A 129 -13.76 3.62 -2.22
N HIS A 130 -14.39 4.36 -3.12
CA HIS A 130 -15.14 5.55 -2.79
C HIS A 130 -16.54 5.15 -2.29
N SER A 131 -16.92 5.62 -1.11
CA SER A 131 -18.31 5.58 -0.65
C SER A 131 -19.06 6.82 -1.14
N ALA A 132 -20.39 6.72 -1.28
CA ALA A 132 -21.27 7.83 -1.66
C ALA A 132 -21.16 9.03 -0.69
N ASP A 133 -20.80 8.77 0.57
CA ASP A 133 -20.75 9.76 1.66
C ASP A 133 -19.36 10.37 1.87
N SER A 134 -18.54 10.52 0.81
CA SER A 134 -17.19 11.11 0.81
C SER A 134 -16.10 10.36 1.59
N ASP A 135 -16.47 9.29 2.28
CA ASP A 135 -15.57 8.55 3.16
C ASP A 135 -14.74 7.51 2.36
N THR A 136 -13.46 7.81 2.14
CA THR A 136 -12.59 7.02 1.26
C THR A 136 -11.95 5.87 2.03
N LEU A 137 -12.33 4.62 1.70
CA LEU A 137 -11.72 3.43 2.28
C LEU A 137 -10.58 2.94 1.38
N LYS A 138 -9.35 2.94 1.90
CA LYS A 138 -8.20 2.39 1.19
C LYS A 138 -8.00 0.92 1.54
N HIS A 139 -7.67 0.13 0.54
CA HIS A 139 -7.21 -1.25 0.70
C HIS A 139 -5.70 -1.29 0.56
N TYR A 140 -5.02 -1.81 1.57
CA TYR A 140 -3.59 -2.04 1.59
C TYR A 140 -3.29 -3.53 1.48
N GLN A 141 -2.05 -3.84 1.10
CA GLN A 141 -1.53 -5.19 1.08
C GLN A 141 -0.12 -5.22 1.63
N ILE A 142 0.18 -6.30 2.34
CA ILE A 142 1.54 -6.72 2.65
C ILE A 142 1.76 -8.09 2.05
N ARG A 143 2.91 -8.28 1.41
CA ARG A 143 3.30 -9.55 0.78
C ARG A 143 4.66 -9.95 1.29
N ALA A 144 4.78 -11.20 1.70
CA ALA A 144 6.04 -11.82 2.04
C ALA A 144 6.63 -12.43 0.77
N VAL A 145 7.90 -12.17 0.54
CA VAL A 145 8.62 -12.56 -0.68
C VAL A 145 9.90 -13.25 -0.28
N LYS A 146 10.14 -14.43 -0.86
CA LYS A 146 11.40 -15.17 -0.70
C LYS A 146 11.87 -15.64 -2.06
N HIS A 147 13.12 -15.32 -2.40
CA HIS A 147 13.74 -15.67 -3.69
C HIS A 147 12.90 -15.27 -4.91
N GLY A 148 12.32 -14.06 -4.90
CA GLY A 148 11.52 -13.53 -6.02
C GLY A 148 10.15 -14.17 -6.18
N LYS A 149 9.68 -14.94 -5.19
CA LYS A 149 8.35 -15.55 -5.17
C LYS A 149 7.56 -15.05 -3.96
N GLU A 150 6.29 -14.74 -4.18
CA GLU A 150 5.35 -14.49 -3.09
C GLU A 150 5.13 -15.79 -2.31
N ILE A 151 5.30 -15.72 -0.99
CA ILE A 151 5.06 -16.85 -0.09
C ILE A 151 3.76 -16.70 0.69
N ASP A 152 3.35 -15.46 0.99
CA ASP A 152 2.03 -15.17 1.53
C ASP A 152 1.64 -13.70 1.31
N ARG A 153 0.34 -13.40 1.48
CA ARG A 153 -0.24 -12.07 1.33
C ARG A 153 -1.36 -11.84 2.33
N LEU A 154 -1.33 -10.69 2.99
CA LEU A 154 -2.45 -10.16 3.74
C LEU A 154 -2.96 -8.87 3.10
N THR A 155 -4.29 -8.75 2.97
CA THR A 155 -4.95 -7.49 2.59
C THR A 155 -5.69 -6.94 3.81
N LEU A 156 -5.65 -5.63 4.00
CA LEU A 156 -6.39 -4.94 5.05
C LEU A 156 -6.99 -3.65 4.51
N SER A 157 -8.05 -3.18 5.15
CA SER A 157 -8.69 -1.92 4.81
C SER A 157 -8.46 -0.93 5.94
N ASN A 158 -8.04 0.29 5.61
CA ASN A 158 -7.85 1.35 6.58
C ASN A 158 -7.99 2.73 5.90
N ARG A 159 -8.36 3.77 6.65
CA ARG A 159 -8.55 5.13 6.12
C ARG A 159 -7.27 5.97 6.23
N GLU A 160 -6.53 5.82 7.32
CA GLU A 160 -5.49 6.76 7.76
C GLU A 160 -4.09 6.14 7.85
N LEU A 161 -3.92 4.87 7.47
CA LEU A 161 -2.65 4.17 7.53
C LEU A 161 -1.58 4.92 6.71
N ASN A 162 -0.53 5.34 7.41
CA ASN A 162 0.64 5.93 6.79
C ASN A 162 1.72 4.85 6.61
N PHE A 163 2.08 4.56 5.36
CA PHE A 163 3.09 3.54 5.04
C PHE A 163 4.45 3.83 5.70
N GLU A 164 4.75 5.09 6.04
CA GLU A 164 6.00 5.43 6.73
C GLU A 164 6.08 4.86 8.15
N ASN A 165 4.93 4.67 8.80
CA ASN A 165 4.84 4.12 10.15
C ASN A 165 4.83 2.59 10.18
N VAL A 166 4.88 1.93 9.01
CA VAL A 166 4.97 0.47 8.93
C VAL A 166 6.38 0.04 9.33
N ILE A 167 6.48 -0.69 10.44
CA ILE A 167 7.76 -1.09 11.04
C ILE A 167 7.79 -2.57 11.40
N ASN A 168 8.96 -3.19 11.23
CA ASN A 168 9.21 -4.54 11.74
C ASN A 168 9.75 -4.44 13.19
N LEU A 169 8.95 -4.94 14.14
CA LEU A 169 9.25 -4.96 15.56
C LEU A 169 10.09 -6.18 15.98
N GLY A 170 10.27 -7.17 15.10
CA GLY A 170 10.84 -8.49 15.43
C GLY A 170 9.84 -9.34 16.22
N ASN A 171 10.32 -10.34 16.94
CA ASN A 171 9.45 -11.23 17.74
C ASN A 171 9.07 -10.65 19.12
N LYS A 172 9.76 -9.58 19.58
CA LYS A 172 9.55 -8.98 20.91
C LYS A 172 9.61 -9.96 22.08
N GLY A 173 10.40 -11.04 21.94
CA GLY A 173 10.53 -12.09 22.96
C GLY A 173 9.36 -13.09 23.00
N LEU A 174 8.39 -13.00 22.09
CA LEU A 174 7.33 -13.99 21.97
C LEU A 174 7.88 -15.27 21.32
N GLU A 175 7.62 -16.40 21.98
CA GLU A 175 7.98 -17.70 21.43
C GLU A 175 7.13 -18.03 20.19
N ASN A 176 7.75 -18.72 19.24
CA ASN A 176 7.09 -19.19 18.02
C ASN A 176 6.49 -18.06 17.17
N ILE A 177 7.01 -16.83 17.27
CA ILE A 177 6.67 -15.70 16.41
C ILE A 177 7.96 -15.27 15.71
N ASP A 178 7.91 -15.19 14.38
CA ASP A 178 9.08 -14.84 13.58
C ASP A 178 9.26 -13.33 13.57
N ASP A 179 8.18 -12.59 13.23
CA ASP A 179 8.17 -11.14 13.23
C ASP A 179 6.78 -10.57 13.56
N ILE A 180 6.77 -9.40 14.19
CA ILE A 180 5.60 -8.57 14.40
C ILE A 180 5.77 -7.30 13.58
N ILE A 181 4.80 -7.01 12.72
CA ILE A 181 4.80 -5.84 11.86
C ILE A 181 3.73 -4.89 12.41
N GLY A 182 4.18 -3.75 12.93
CA GLY A 182 3.31 -2.69 13.42
C GLY A 182 2.82 -1.82 12.26
N LEU A 183 1.51 -1.60 12.20
CA LEU A 183 0.82 -0.71 11.29
C LEU A 183 0.13 0.35 12.15
N THR A 184 0.81 1.48 12.37
CA THR A 184 0.26 2.54 13.22
C THR A 184 -0.71 3.41 12.43
N GLU A 185 -1.93 3.48 12.92
CA GLU A 185 -2.93 4.45 12.50
C GLU A 185 -2.70 5.75 13.30
N ARG A 186 -2.79 6.89 12.64
CA ARG A 186 -2.75 8.18 13.33
C ARG A 186 -4.19 8.68 13.43
N SER A 187 -4.91 8.31 14.48
CA SER A 187 -6.20 8.91 14.81
C SER A 187 -6.03 10.15 15.69
N GLY A 188 -6.54 11.29 15.22
CA GLY A 188 -6.74 12.51 16.01
C GLY A 188 -5.83 13.71 15.67
N ASP A 189 -6.46 14.87 15.46
CA ASP A 189 -5.83 16.20 15.55
C ASP A 189 -6.33 16.89 16.83
N SER A 190 -5.69 16.60 17.94
CA SER A 190 -5.67 17.35 19.22
C SER A 190 -5.00 16.45 20.26
N CYS A 191 -4.73 16.96 21.46
CA CYS A 191 -3.90 16.35 22.51
C CYS A 191 -4.38 14.99 23.08
N ASP A 192 -5.27 14.28 22.39
CA ASP A 192 -5.75 12.94 22.72
C ASP A 192 -5.58 12.02 21.51
N VAL A 193 -4.31 11.69 21.20
CA VAL A 193 -3.98 10.73 20.14
C VAL A 193 -4.05 9.33 20.74
N THR A 194 -5.15 8.62 20.51
CA THR A 194 -5.15 7.16 20.66
C THR A 194 -4.45 6.58 19.44
N LEU A 195 -3.35 5.88 19.62
CA LEU A 195 -2.68 5.16 18.53
C LEU A 195 -3.29 3.76 18.44
N ASP A 196 -4.33 3.62 17.61
CA ASP A 196 -4.83 2.29 17.25
C ASP A 196 -3.78 1.62 16.35
N THR A 197 -2.96 0.78 16.98
CA THR A 197 -1.90 0.06 16.26
C THR A 197 -2.43 -1.28 15.85
N LEU A 198 -2.58 -1.46 14.53
CA LEU A 198 -2.84 -2.76 13.96
C LEU A 198 -1.53 -3.56 13.88
N TYR A 199 -1.56 -4.82 14.26
CA TYR A 199 -0.42 -5.71 14.13
C TYR A 199 -0.66 -6.78 13.08
N VAL A 200 0.40 -7.10 12.34
CA VAL A 200 0.48 -8.26 11.48
C VAL A 200 1.59 -9.16 12.01
N VAL A 201 1.22 -10.36 12.40
CA VAL A 201 2.14 -11.39 12.86
C VAL A 201 2.59 -12.20 11.65
N TRP A 202 3.90 -12.40 11.54
CA TRP A 202 4.52 -13.35 10.63
C TRP A 202 4.96 -14.58 11.43
N LYS A 203 4.49 -15.75 11.00
CA LYS A 203 4.81 -17.04 11.63
C LYS A 203 4.66 -18.17 10.62
N ASN A 204 5.60 -19.11 10.59
CA ASN A 204 5.50 -20.33 9.78
C ASN A 204 5.18 -20.03 8.31
N ASN A 205 5.82 -19.00 7.76
CA ASN A 205 5.56 -18.49 6.41
C ASN A 205 4.13 -17.97 6.15
N THR A 206 3.40 -17.54 7.18
CA THR A 206 2.04 -16.99 7.05
C THR A 206 1.84 -15.71 7.84
N PHE A 207 1.01 -14.81 7.32
CA PHE A 207 0.53 -13.62 7.99
C PHE A 207 -0.76 -13.89 8.77
N LYS A 208 -0.85 -13.32 9.97
CA LYS A 208 -2.09 -13.24 10.74
C LYS A 208 -2.30 -11.82 11.25
N LYS A 209 -3.50 -11.27 11.03
CA LYS A 209 -3.90 -9.96 11.55
C LYS A 209 -4.27 -10.10 13.03
N THR A 210 -3.87 -9.15 13.86
CA THR A 210 -4.33 -9.02 15.26
C THR A 210 -4.36 -7.55 15.68
N ASN A 211 -5.29 -7.19 16.56
CA ASN A 211 -5.38 -5.86 17.16
C ASN A 211 -4.83 -5.83 18.60
N VAL A 212 -4.43 -6.99 19.14
CA VAL A 212 -3.98 -7.13 20.53
C VAL A 212 -2.72 -7.99 20.54
N LEU A 213 -1.60 -7.46 21.07
CA LEU A 213 -0.37 -8.25 21.23
C LEU A 213 -0.51 -9.30 22.33
N ALA A 214 -1.31 -9.04 23.38
CA ALA A 214 -1.63 -10.03 24.41
C ALA A 214 -2.34 -11.26 23.81
N GLU A 215 -3.24 -11.11 22.83
CA GLU A 215 -3.84 -12.26 22.12
C GLU A 215 -2.81 -13.09 21.32
N VAL A 216 -1.66 -12.50 20.98
CA VAL A 216 -0.55 -13.23 20.35
C VAL A 216 0.22 -14.06 21.38
N SER A 217 0.25 -13.61 22.64
CA SER A 217 0.86 -14.31 23.79
C SER A 217 -0.09 -15.36 24.38
N ASP A 218 -1.35 -15.01 24.63
CA ASP A 218 -2.38 -15.85 25.28
C ASP A 218 -2.94 -16.96 24.37
N ARG A 219 -2.68 -16.92 23.06
CA ARG A 219 -2.96 -18.06 22.17
C ARG A 219 -1.81 -19.06 22.05
N PHE A 220 -0.76 -18.86 22.83
CA PHE A 220 0.40 -19.77 22.88
C PHE A 220 0.69 -20.33 24.27
N ILE A 221 -0.02 -19.88 25.31
CA ILE A 221 -0.01 -20.48 26.64
C ILE A 221 -1.46 -20.82 27.00
N ASP A 222 -1.68 -22.11 27.25
CA ASP A 222 -2.85 -22.79 27.83
C ASP A 222 -3.89 -23.44 26.89
N VAL A 223 -4.16 -24.76 26.82
CA VAL A 223 -3.81 -25.97 27.61
C VAL A 223 -2.93 -25.74 28.84
N VAL A 224 -3.60 -25.42 29.97
CA VAL A 224 -3.17 -25.40 31.39
C VAL A 224 -3.76 -24.14 32.07
N HIS A 225 -5.07 -23.96 32.17
CA HIS A 225 -5.82 -24.57 33.27
C HIS A 225 -7.30 -24.27 33.06
N THR A 226 -8.09 -25.34 33.06
CA THR A 226 -9.36 -25.45 33.78
C THR A 226 -9.79 -24.15 34.48
N TYR A 227 -10.80 -23.47 33.93
CA TYR A 227 -11.66 -22.63 34.76
C TYR A 227 -12.20 -23.53 35.89
N MET A 228 -11.62 -23.36 37.08
CA MET A 228 -12.25 -23.44 38.40
C MET A 228 -13.72 -23.90 38.31
N ALA A 229 -14.12 -25.12 38.67
CA ALA A 229 -13.96 -25.72 39.99
C ALA A 229 -13.97 -24.63 41.07
N GLU A 230 -15.19 -24.29 41.50
CA GLU A 230 -15.52 -23.72 42.81
C GLU A 230 -14.92 -22.35 43.15
N ASN A 231 -15.71 -21.30 42.93
CA ASN A 231 -16.21 -20.42 44.00
C ASN A 231 -17.27 -19.46 43.47
#